data_AF-A0AAU9M3S4-F1
#
_entry.id   AF-A0AAU9M3S4-F1
#
_cell.length_a   1.000
_cell.length_b   1.000
_cell.length_c   1.000
_cell.angle_alpha   90.00
_cell.angle_beta   90.00
_cell.angle_gamma   90.00
#
_symmetry.space_group_name_H-M   'P 1'
#
loop_
_entity.id
_entity.type
_entity.pdbx_description
1 polymer ?
#
loop_
_entity_poly.entity_id
_entity_poly.type
_entity_poly.pdbx_seq_one_letter_code
_entity_poly.pdbx_strand_id
1 'polypeptide(L)'
;MPLGTDIHNIEITLGKGGQLARAAGAVAKLIAKEGKSATLKLPFGEKSLGRVGSKRWLGKRPVVRGVVMNPVDHPHGGGEGRAPIGRKQPTTP
;
A
#
# COMPACT_ATOMS: atom_id res chain seq x y z
N MET A 1 -15.03 14.45 20.58
CA MET A 1 -13.62 14.73 20.22
C MET A 1 -13.58 16.06 19.47
N PRO A 2 -12.65 16.96 19.81
CA PRO A 2 -12.48 18.22 19.08
C PRO A 2 -11.96 17.96 17.66
N LEU A 3 -12.28 18.86 16.73
CA LEU A 3 -11.69 18.83 15.38
C LEU A 3 -10.17 19.07 15.47
N GLY A 4 -9.41 18.49 14.56
CA GLY A 4 -7.94 18.53 14.54
C GLY A 4 -7.24 17.47 15.40
N THR A 5 -8.00 16.70 16.19
CA THR A 5 -7.47 15.61 17.02
C THR A 5 -6.83 14.52 16.17
N ASP A 6 -5.70 14.00 16.67
CA ASP A 6 -4.98 12.87 16.13
C ASP A 6 -5.51 11.56 16.74
N ILE A 7 -6.07 10.70 15.89
CA ILE A 7 -6.80 9.49 16.27
C ILE A 7 -6.14 8.27 15.65
N HIS A 8 -6.03 7.18 16.42
CA HIS A 8 -5.56 5.87 16.00
C HIS A 8 -6.62 4.80 16.31
N ASN A 9 -6.47 3.59 15.75
CA ASN A 9 -7.37 2.45 15.97
C ASN A 9 -8.86 2.75 15.68
N ILE A 10 -9.15 3.27 14.48
CA ILE A 10 -10.46 3.78 14.10
C ILE A 10 -11.36 2.67 13.55
N GLU A 11 -12.58 2.61 14.06
CA GLU A 11 -13.64 1.70 13.62
C GLU A 11 -14.43 2.28 12.45
N ILE A 12 -14.62 1.49 11.37
CA ILE A 12 -15.45 1.89 10.21
C ILE A 12 -16.90 1.42 10.41
N THR A 13 -17.09 0.24 10.99
CA THR A 13 -18.40 -0.36 11.25
C THR A 13 -18.54 -0.64 12.74
N LEU A 14 -19.58 -0.10 13.35
CA LEU A 14 -19.86 -0.25 14.78
C LEU A 14 -19.85 -1.73 15.20
N GLY A 15 -19.07 -2.05 16.24
CA GLY A 15 -18.93 -3.39 16.80
C GLY A 15 -17.92 -4.31 16.09
N LYS A 16 -17.25 -3.87 15.02
CA LYS A 16 -16.21 -4.66 14.33
C LYS A 16 -14.79 -4.36 14.80
N GLY A 17 -14.64 -3.41 15.73
CA GLY A 17 -13.35 -2.99 16.26
C GLY A 17 -12.58 -2.07 15.31
N GLY A 18 -11.44 -1.57 15.77
CA GLY A 18 -10.60 -0.65 15.00
C GLY A 18 -9.99 -1.31 13.77
N GLN A 19 -10.22 -0.73 12.59
CA GLN A 19 -9.77 -1.25 11.30
C GLN A 19 -8.69 -0.35 10.68
N LEU A 20 -8.79 0.96 10.89
CA LEU A 20 -7.89 1.98 10.32
C LEU A 20 -6.90 2.50 11.36
N ALA A 21 -5.80 3.08 10.88
CA ALA A 21 -4.73 3.65 11.71
C ALA A 21 -4.21 2.66 12.78
N ARG A 22 -3.91 1.43 12.35
CA ARG A 22 -3.39 0.33 13.20
C ARG A 22 -1.87 0.16 13.14
N ALA A 23 -1.24 0.63 12.06
CA ALA A 23 0.21 0.48 11.89
C ALA A 23 0.96 1.44 12.82
N ALA A 24 2.19 1.07 13.21
CA ALA A 24 3.05 1.94 14.02
C ALA A 24 3.27 3.29 13.31
N GLY A 25 2.99 4.39 14.03
CA GLY A 25 3.06 5.75 13.49
C GLY A 25 1.89 6.16 12.57
N ALA A 26 0.89 5.30 12.36
CA ALA A 26 -0.30 5.65 11.61
C ALA A 26 -1.29 6.42 12.49
N VAL A 27 -1.48 7.70 12.17
CA VAL A 27 -2.40 8.61 12.84
C VAL A 27 -3.32 9.23 11.81
N ALA A 28 -4.61 9.29 12.09
CA ALA A 28 -5.57 10.00 11.26
C ALA A 28 -6.08 11.25 11.97
N LYS A 29 -6.18 12.37 11.25
CA LYS A 29 -6.65 13.63 11.81
C LYS A 29 -8.14 13.80 11.57
N LEU A 30 -8.92 14.12 12.61
CA LEU A 30 -10.34 14.45 12.47
C LEU A 30 -10.50 15.85 11.85
N ILE A 31 -11.00 15.94 10.62
CA ILE A 31 -11.14 17.22 9.91
C ILE A 31 -12.50 17.84 10.21
N ALA A 32 -13.56 17.04 10.09
CA ALA A 32 -14.93 17.52 10.20
C ALA A 32 -15.82 16.46 10.84
N LYS A 33 -16.89 16.92 11.48
CA LYS A 33 -17.94 16.09 12.04
C LYS A 33 -19.28 16.65 11.59
N GLU A 34 -20.01 15.87 10.81
CA GLU A 34 -21.34 16.23 10.30
C GLU A 34 -22.34 15.16 10.74
N GLY A 35 -23.19 15.50 11.72
CA GLY A 35 -24.22 14.59 12.24
C GLY A 35 -23.67 13.25 12.72
N LYS A 36 -24.08 12.16 12.05
CA LYS A 36 -23.68 10.77 12.33
C LYS A 36 -22.38 10.34 11.63
N SER A 37 -21.78 11.19 10.81
CA SER A 37 -20.56 10.93 10.03
C SER A 37 -19.41 11.84 10.43
N ALA A 38 -18.18 11.34 10.27
CA ALA A 38 -16.94 12.06 10.55
C ALA A 38 -15.96 11.92 9.39
N THR A 39 -15.35 13.03 8.97
CA THR A 39 -14.36 13.07 7.90
C THR A 39 -12.96 13.03 8.50
N LEU A 40 -12.18 12.04 8.09
CA LEU A 40 -10.85 11.75 8.63
C LEU A 40 -9.78 11.91 7.54
N LYS A 41 -8.68 12.58 7.85
CA LYS A 41 -7.46 12.61 7.03
C LYS A 41 -6.59 11.42 7.41
N LEU A 42 -6.41 10.47 6.50
CA LEU A 42 -5.62 9.27 6.73
C LEU A 42 -4.12 9.50 6.42
N PRO A 43 -3.21 8.73 7.06
CA PRO A 43 -1.77 8.83 6.88
C PRO A 43 -1.29 8.00 5.68
N PHE A 44 -1.67 8.38 4.46
CA PHE A 44 -0.99 7.81 3.28
C PHE A 44 0.31 8.60 3.07
N GLY A 45 1.40 8.10 3.66
CA GLY A 45 2.74 8.68 3.60
C GLY A 45 3.74 7.71 2.95
N GLU A 46 4.58 8.26 2.08
CA GLU A 46 5.55 7.58 1.22
C GLU A 46 6.46 6.58 1.95
N LYS A 47 6.69 5.41 1.32
CA LYS A 47 7.55 4.36 1.88
C LYS A 47 9.01 4.67 1.58
N SER A 48 9.78 5.12 2.58
CA SER A 48 11.24 5.14 2.48
C SER A 48 11.80 3.70 2.57
N LEU A 49 12.48 3.25 1.50
CA LEU A 49 13.09 1.92 1.41
C LEU A 49 14.45 1.91 2.12
N GLY A 50 14.52 1.31 3.31
CA GLY A 50 15.79 1.00 3.99
C GLY A 50 16.57 -0.18 3.38
N ARG A 51 17.69 -0.55 4.02
CA ARG A 51 18.64 -1.61 3.60
C ARG A 51 17.94 -2.93 3.18
N VAL A 52 18.37 -3.48 2.04
CA VAL A 52 17.75 -4.64 1.36
C VAL A 52 17.72 -5.92 2.20
N GLY A 53 18.68 -6.11 3.12
CA GLY A 53 18.77 -7.30 3.98
C GLY A 53 17.67 -7.41 5.04
N SER A 54 17.25 -6.29 5.64
CA SER A 54 16.28 -6.27 6.75
C SER A 54 14.87 -6.69 6.30
N LYS A 55 14.55 -6.62 4.99
CA LYS A 55 13.27 -7.09 4.45
C LYS A 55 13.08 -8.60 4.58
N ARG A 56 14.17 -9.39 4.56
CA ARG A 56 14.08 -10.85 4.74
C ARG A 56 13.66 -11.24 6.15
N TRP A 57 14.12 -10.51 7.17
CA TRP A 57 13.69 -10.71 8.56
C TRP A 57 12.21 -10.37 8.79
N LEU A 58 11.67 -9.46 7.97
CA LEU A 58 10.24 -9.14 7.95
C LEU A 58 9.40 -10.14 7.13
N GLY A 59 9.96 -11.30 6.73
CA GLY A 59 9.28 -12.32 5.94
C GLY A 59 9.03 -11.96 4.48
N LYS A 60 9.57 -10.83 3.97
CA LYS A 60 9.38 -10.40 2.58
C LYS A 60 10.41 -11.06 1.67
N ARG A 61 9.93 -11.88 0.74
CA ARG A 61 10.73 -12.52 -0.30
C ARG A 61 11.07 -11.52 -1.43
N PRO A 62 12.21 -11.69 -2.11
CA PRO A 62 12.52 -10.89 -3.31
C PRO A 62 11.46 -11.14 -4.39
N VAL A 63 11.12 -10.10 -5.13
CA VAL A 63 10.16 -10.15 -6.25
C VAL A 63 10.95 -9.97 -7.55
N VAL A 64 10.76 -10.87 -8.52
CA VAL A 64 11.36 -10.80 -9.85
C VAL A 64 10.48 -9.93 -10.75
N ARG A 65 11.08 -9.06 -11.57
CA ARG A 65 10.33 -8.23 -12.52
C ARG A 65 9.82 -9.08 -13.68
N GLY A 66 8.55 -8.89 -14.07
CA GLY A 66 7.91 -9.64 -15.15
C GLY A 66 8.60 -9.61 -16.51
N VAL A 67 9.31 -8.51 -16.82
CA VAL A 67 10.08 -8.36 -18.08
C VAL A 67 11.22 -9.36 -18.23
N VAL A 68 11.72 -9.92 -17.12
CA VAL A 68 12.82 -10.89 -17.11
C VAL A 68 12.30 -12.33 -17.24
N MET A 69 10.99 -12.54 -17.12
CA MET A 69 10.37 -13.87 -17.12
C MET A 69 10.15 -14.39 -18.55
N ASN A 70 9.79 -15.67 -18.70
CA ASN A 70 9.42 -16.22 -20.00
C ASN A 70 8.03 -15.71 -20.44
N PRO A 71 7.71 -15.72 -21.75
CA PRO A 71 6.38 -15.33 -22.25
C PRO A 71 5.20 -16.08 -21.63
N VAL A 72 5.41 -17.32 -21.17
CA VAL A 72 4.39 -18.14 -20.49
C VAL A 72 4.15 -17.69 -19.03
N ASP A 73 5.16 -17.13 -18.37
CA ASP A 73 5.14 -16.81 -16.94
C ASP A 73 4.67 -15.37 -16.67
N HIS A 74 4.85 -14.46 -17.64
CA HIS A 74 4.41 -13.07 -17.51
C HIS A 74 4.00 -12.48 -18.86
N PRO A 75 2.93 -11.67 -18.93
CA PRO A 75 2.54 -10.95 -20.15
C PRO A 75 3.56 -9.98 -20.76
N HIS A 76 4.67 -9.75 -20.05
CA HIS A 76 5.77 -8.87 -20.46
C HIS A 76 7.07 -9.65 -20.65
N GLY A 77 7.04 -10.98 -20.49
CA GLY A 77 8.20 -11.83 -20.57
C GLY A 77 8.63 -12.11 -22.01
N GLY A 78 9.93 -12.30 -22.21
CA GLY A 78 10.56 -12.60 -23.50
C GLY A 78 11.06 -11.39 -24.29
N GLY A 79 11.66 -11.69 -25.45
CA GLY A 79 12.39 -10.74 -26.31
C GLY A 79 13.90 -10.97 -26.26
N GLU A 80 14.61 -10.54 -27.31
CA GLU A 80 16.07 -10.62 -27.36
C GLU A 80 16.69 -9.50 -26.51
N GLY A 81 17.43 -9.88 -25.46
CA GLY A 81 18.07 -8.91 -24.56
C GLY A 81 17.08 -8.17 -23.64
N ARG A 82 17.26 -6.87 -23.44
CA ARG A 82 16.35 -6.06 -22.61
C ARG A 82 15.20 -5.53 -23.46
N ALA A 83 14.04 -6.18 -23.36
CA ALA A 83 12.86 -5.82 -24.15
C ALA A 83 12.00 -4.71 -23.50
N PRO A 84 11.39 -3.81 -24.30
CA PRO A 84 10.29 -2.96 -23.84
C PRO A 84 9.00 -3.80 -23.64
N ILE A 85 8.00 -3.23 -22.96
CA ILE A 85 6.74 -3.92 -22.61
C ILE A 85 5.99 -4.49 -23.83
N GLY A 86 6.17 -3.90 -25.02
CA GLY A 86 5.56 -4.38 -26.27
C GLY A 86 4.03 -4.28 -26.35
N ARG A 87 3.37 -3.78 -25.30
CA ARG A 87 1.92 -3.57 -25.20
C ARG A 87 1.60 -2.09 -24.95
N LYS A 88 0.37 -1.69 -25.29
CA LYS A 88 -0.13 -0.31 -25.09
C LYS A 88 -0.11 0.13 -23.62
N GLN A 89 -0.26 -0.80 -22.68
CA GLN A 89 -0.27 -0.52 -21.24
C GLN A 89 0.38 -1.68 -20.44
N PRO A 90 0.99 -1.40 -19.28
CA PRO A 90 1.50 -2.44 -18.38
C PRO A 90 0.35 -3.34 -17.87
N THR A 91 0.52 -4.65 -18.00
CA THR A 91 -0.43 -5.67 -17.55
C THR A 91 0.08 -6.35 -16.27
N THR A 92 -0.83 -6.69 -15.36
CA THR A 92 -0.54 -7.60 -14.24
C THR A 92 -0.42 -9.05 -14.73
N PRO A 93 0.48 -9.87 -14.15
CA PRO A 93 0.55 -11.30 -14.45
C PRO A 93 -0.71 -12.04 -14.02
#